data_AF-C0DBA2-F1
#
_entry.id   AF-C0DBA2-F1
#
_cell.length_a   1.000
_cell.length_b   1.000
_cell.length_c   1.000
_cell.angle_alpha   90.00
_cell.angle_beta   90.00
_cell.angle_gamma   90.00
#
_symmetry.space_group_name_H-M   'P 1'
#
loop_
_entity.id
_entity.type
_entity.pdbx_description
1 polymer ?
#
loop_
_entity_poly.entity_id
_entity_poly.type
_entity_poly.pdbx_seq_one_letter_code
_entity_poly.pdbx_strand_id
1 'polypeptide(L)'
;MAYTSIYDKILRNPYKITWLDLFSDSLKKHSRQDMEYAMIAGTSMDSATESNMLQKWRKPWLFRAILIGGIAISFIIFAIVYACIQLFEISHIAALNLLFVIVPPIVVPFALMVFFWELNVPRNISIYQLLGYFMVGGMLSILATLIVDIVAPQGAASLAPFSEEPGKLIVAALLIKLFGSNKNRKVYGITGLVIGAAVGAGFGGFESAQYAYNMVDWVQVGGFYIWEEAFEAIVMNEALRGAFAVCGHTLFCAPYAAAVALHMNGNRITKSCFQNRDFYLTFAASFIAHFIWNTRTESYNAFFAMKLALTIAILWFSARYVLRKCFAQLAAAAASNPRDNLLPNMKVAGISGTFANRAFGIKNTQVFFGTDSGCNLCYPMGTAGINEKHCEILVQNGHMYLADLGSTYGTYLNGVQLPPKKGYLLKTGDVFYLGSKGESFRIEGV
;
A
#
# COMPACT_ATOMS: atom_id res chain seq x y z
N MET A 1 -2.71 30.27 -1.02
CA MET A 1 -1.68 29.23 -0.86
C MET A 1 -1.98 28.12 -1.85
N ALA A 2 -1.10 27.89 -2.82
CA ALA A 2 -1.33 26.85 -3.84
C ALA A 2 -1.40 25.47 -3.17
N TYR A 3 -2.46 24.70 -3.46
CA TYR A 3 -2.59 23.30 -3.05
C TYR A 3 -1.41 22.53 -3.65
N THR A 4 -0.35 22.34 -2.85
CA THR A 4 0.78 21.52 -3.26
C THR A 4 0.27 20.08 -3.23
N SER A 5 0.27 19.43 -4.39
CA SER A 5 -0.17 18.04 -4.47
C SER A 5 0.69 17.17 -3.55
N ILE A 6 0.16 16.06 -3.03
CA ILE A 6 0.94 15.11 -2.22
C ILE A 6 2.21 14.67 -2.96
N TYR A 7 2.15 14.60 -4.29
CA TYR A 7 3.27 14.29 -5.16
C TYR A 7 4.38 15.35 -5.06
N ASP A 8 4.03 16.64 -5.12
CA ASP A 8 4.99 17.73 -4.94
C ASP A 8 5.59 17.71 -3.54
N LYS A 9 4.80 17.34 -2.54
CA LYS A 9 5.28 17.21 -1.15
C LYS A 9 6.29 16.06 -1.03
N ILE A 10 6.03 14.91 -1.66
CA ILE A 10 6.98 13.78 -1.71
C ILE A 10 8.27 14.17 -2.44
N LEU A 11 8.16 14.85 -3.58
CA LEU A 11 9.32 15.25 -4.38
C LEU A 11 10.20 16.31 -3.70
N ARG A 12 9.58 17.34 -3.11
CA ARG A 12 10.30 18.52 -2.58
C ARG A 12 10.59 18.45 -1.09
N ASN A 13 9.72 17.80 -0.32
CA ASN A 13 9.78 17.79 1.14
C ASN A 13 9.38 16.42 1.73
N PRO A 14 10.02 15.29 1.33
CA PRO A 14 9.62 13.95 1.76
C PRO A 14 9.64 13.78 3.28
N TYR A 15 10.54 14.48 3.98
CA TYR A 15 10.63 14.45 5.45
C TYR A 15 9.50 15.19 6.19
N LYS A 16 8.66 15.96 5.48
CA LYS A 16 7.48 16.66 6.04
C LYS A 16 6.18 15.88 5.86
N ILE A 17 6.21 14.68 5.27
CA ILE A 17 5.03 13.81 5.12
C ILE A 17 4.48 13.42 6.49
N THR A 18 3.17 13.54 6.69
CA THR A 18 2.44 13.15 7.90
C THR A 18 1.44 12.03 7.60
N TRP A 19 0.92 11.38 8.63
CA TRP A 19 -0.15 10.39 8.47
C TRP A 19 -1.43 11.02 7.91
N LEU A 20 -1.77 12.24 8.32
CA LEU A 20 -2.92 12.99 7.80
C LEU A 20 -2.84 13.19 6.28
N ASP A 21 -1.64 13.46 5.75
CA ASP A 21 -1.43 13.62 4.31
C ASP A 21 -1.78 12.34 3.53
N LEU A 22 -1.52 11.17 4.13
CA LEU A 22 -1.71 9.86 3.52
C LEU A 22 -3.15 9.36 3.67
N PHE A 23 -3.80 9.62 4.81
CA PHE A 23 -5.17 9.19 5.08
C PHE A 23 -6.26 10.08 4.48
N SER A 24 -5.93 11.25 3.92
CA SER A 24 -6.92 12.24 3.46
C SER A 24 -7.94 11.70 2.45
N ASP A 25 -7.59 10.66 1.72
CA ASP A 25 -8.43 10.09 0.65
C ASP A 25 -9.15 8.80 1.08
N SER A 26 -8.90 8.32 2.30
CA SER A 26 -9.50 7.09 2.84
C SER A 26 -11.01 7.21 3.07
N LEU A 27 -11.52 8.42 3.25
CA LEU A 27 -12.95 8.70 3.47
C LEU A 27 -13.72 9.03 2.19
N LYS A 28 -13.04 9.17 1.05
CA LYS A 28 -13.70 9.46 -0.23
C LYS A 28 -14.49 8.24 -0.71
N LYS A 29 -15.53 8.48 -1.50
CA LYS A 29 -16.27 7.40 -2.18
C LYS A 29 -15.44 6.90 -3.36
N HIS A 30 -15.36 5.58 -3.49
CA HIS A 30 -14.64 4.90 -4.57
C HIS A 30 -15.59 3.91 -5.25
N SER A 31 -15.49 3.82 -6.57
CA SER A 31 -16.30 2.92 -7.39
C SER A 31 -15.72 1.49 -7.39
N ARG A 32 -16.48 0.54 -7.93
CA ARG A 32 -15.98 -0.82 -8.19
C ARG A 32 -14.78 -0.83 -9.14
N GLN A 33 -14.79 0.04 -10.15
CA GLN A 33 -13.68 0.16 -11.10
C GLN A 33 -12.41 0.67 -10.41
N ASP A 34 -12.53 1.56 -9.42
CA ASP A 34 -11.39 2.02 -8.63
C ASP A 34 -10.77 0.87 -7.82
N MET A 35 -11.61 -0.03 -7.25
CA MET A 35 -11.12 -1.23 -6.55
C MET A 35 -10.39 -2.17 -7.51
N GLU A 36 -10.97 -2.45 -8.68
CA GLU A 36 -10.37 -3.30 -9.70
C GLU A 36 -9.02 -2.71 -10.18
N TYR A 37 -8.97 -1.39 -10.40
CA TYR A 37 -7.74 -0.70 -10.76
C TYR A 37 -6.68 -0.74 -9.64
N ALA A 38 -7.08 -0.63 -8.37
CA ALA A 38 -6.17 -0.80 -7.26
C ALA A 38 -5.59 -2.22 -7.22
N MET A 39 -6.43 -3.25 -7.38
CA MET A 39 -6.02 -4.67 -7.28
C MET A 39 -5.08 -5.13 -8.40
N ILE A 40 -5.10 -4.50 -9.58
CA ILE A 40 -4.16 -4.82 -10.67
C ILE A 40 -2.78 -4.15 -10.52
N ALA A 41 -2.59 -3.29 -9.51
CA ALA A 41 -1.31 -2.61 -9.27
C ALA A 41 -0.16 -3.62 -9.09
N GLY A 42 0.92 -3.41 -9.83
CA GLY A 42 2.12 -4.23 -9.81
C GLY A 42 2.01 -5.58 -10.50
N THR A 43 0.92 -5.81 -11.24
CA THR A 43 0.83 -6.89 -12.22
C THR A 43 1.51 -6.50 -13.54
N SER A 44 1.61 -7.44 -14.48
CA SER A 44 2.08 -7.15 -15.85
C SER A 44 1.20 -6.12 -16.57
N MET A 45 -0.07 -5.99 -16.19
CA MET A 45 -1.05 -5.08 -16.80
C MET A 45 -0.95 -3.65 -16.24
N ASP A 46 -0.41 -3.46 -15.04
CA ASP A 46 -0.20 -2.13 -14.44
C ASP A 46 1.08 -2.08 -13.59
N SER A 47 2.21 -2.02 -14.27
CA SER A 47 3.52 -1.77 -13.67
C SER A 47 3.90 -0.29 -13.77
N ALA A 48 4.86 0.14 -12.94
CA ALA A 48 5.39 1.49 -12.96
C ALA A 48 6.91 1.51 -13.19
N THR A 49 7.37 2.55 -13.87
CA THR A 49 8.79 2.89 -14.03
C THR A 49 9.17 3.93 -12.98
N GLU A 50 10.47 4.13 -12.73
CA GLU A 50 10.95 5.18 -11.80
C GLU A 50 10.46 6.59 -12.17
N SER A 51 10.25 6.84 -13.46
CA SER A 51 9.78 8.13 -13.97
C SER A 51 8.29 8.38 -13.78
N ASN A 52 7.46 7.33 -13.80
CA ASN A 52 6.00 7.48 -13.71
C ASN A 52 5.40 6.94 -12.39
N MET A 53 6.18 6.26 -11.54
CA MET A 53 5.67 5.64 -10.31
C MET A 53 4.96 6.61 -9.38
N LEU A 54 5.49 7.82 -9.23
CA LEU A 54 4.86 8.85 -8.40
C LEU A 54 3.54 9.34 -9.02
N GLN A 55 3.46 9.47 -10.34
CA GLN A 55 2.25 9.92 -11.05
C GLN A 55 1.15 8.85 -11.04
N LYS A 56 1.54 7.58 -11.20
CA LYS A 56 0.61 6.45 -11.14
C LYS A 56 0.13 6.16 -9.72
N TRP A 57 0.93 6.45 -8.70
CA TRP A 57 0.57 6.14 -7.32
C TRP A 57 -0.70 6.89 -6.87
N ARG A 58 -1.55 6.19 -6.13
CA ARG A 58 -2.79 6.72 -5.53
C ARG A 58 -2.70 6.57 -4.02
N LYS A 59 -3.32 7.50 -3.28
CA LYS A 59 -3.34 7.45 -1.82
C LYS A 59 -4.10 6.21 -1.30
N PRO A 60 -3.77 5.69 -0.10
CA PRO A 60 -4.45 4.53 0.47
C PRO A 60 -5.92 4.77 0.80
N TRP A 61 -6.77 3.81 0.45
CA TRP A 61 -8.20 3.79 0.81
C TRP A 61 -8.79 2.37 0.84
N LEU A 62 -8.25 1.41 0.07
CA LEU A 62 -8.74 0.03 -0.02
C LEU A 62 -8.67 -0.67 1.33
N PHE A 63 -7.62 -0.42 2.11
CA PHE A 63 -7.46 -0.97 3.46
C PHE A 63 -8.69 -0.72 4.35
N ARG A 64 -9.33 0.46 4.20
CA ARG A 64 -10.51 0.84 4.99
C ARG A 64 -11.73 0.01 4.59
N ALA A 65 -11.92 -0.21 3.28
CA ALA A 65 -13.01 -1.05 2.79
C ALA A 65 -12.85 -2.49 3.27
N ILE A 66 -11.64 -3.03 3.22
CA ILE A 66 -11.29 -4.36 3.74
C ILE A 66 -11.50 -4.43 5.26
N LEU A 67 -11.09 -3.41 6.01
CA LEU A 67 -11.27 -3.35 7.45
C LEU A 67 -12.75 -3.38 7.85
N ILE A 68 -13.57 -2.50 7.25
CA ILE A 68 -15.00 -2.42 7.56
C ILE A 68 -15.72 -3.70 7.13
N GLY A 69 -15.45 -4.19 5.91
CA GLY A 69 -16.02 -5.43 5.41
C GLY A 69 -15.63 -6.63 6.27
N GLY A 70 -14.36 -6.73 6.66
CA GLY A 70 -13.84 -7.77 7.53
C GLY A 70 -14.47 -7.74 8.93
N ILE A 71 -14.57 -6.57 9.55
CA ILE A 71 -15.24 -6.41 10.85
C ILE A 71 -16.71 -6.84 10.75
N ALA A 72 -17.42 -6.41 9.71
CA ALA A 72 -18.82 -6.80 9.49
C ALA A 72 -18.96 -8.32 9.32
N ILE A 73 -18.08 -8.95 8.52
CA ILE A 73 -18.04 -10.40 8.34
C ILE A 73 -17.75 -11.11 9.68
N SER A 74 -16.81 -10.62 10.49
CA SER A 74 -16.52 -11.19 11.80
C SER A 74 -17.73 -11.13 12.74
N PHE A 75 -18.45 -10.00 12.78
CA PHE A 75 -19.69 -9.90 13.56
C PHE A 75 -20.77 -10.87 13.08
N ILE A 76 -20.93 -11.01 11.76
CA ILE A 76 -21.89 -11.98 11.18
C ILE A 76 -21.49 -13.41 11.55
N ILE A 77 -20.20 -13.76 11.45
CA ILE A 77 -19.69 -15.07 11.84
C ILE A 77 -19.97 -15.34 13.32
N PHE A 78 -19.63 -14.41 14.21
CA PHE A 78 -19.89 -14.57 15.64
C PHE A 78 -21.39 -14.73 15.92
N ALA A 79 -22.26 -13.93 15.29
CA ALA A 79 -23.70 -14.03 15.48
C ALA A 79 -24.27 -15.36 14.98
N ILE A 80 -23.84 -15.83 13.80
CA ILE A 80 -24.27 -17.12 13.24
C ILE A 80 -23.80 -18.27 14.12
N VAL A 81 -22.53 -18.26 14.53
CA VAL A 81 -21.96 -19.32 15.38
C VAL A 81 -22.69 -19.34 16.73
N TYR A 82 -22.90 -18.18 17.34
CA TYR A 82 -23.65 -18.07 18.60
C TYR A 82 -25.06 -18.64 18.45
N ALA A 83 -25.80 -18.24 17.41
CA ALA A 83 -27.13 -18.80 17.14
C ALA A 83 -27.10 -20.31 16.90
N CYS A 84 -26.09 -20.82 16.21
CA CYS A 84 -25.91 -22.24 15.99
C CYS A 84 -25.68 -23.03 17.28
N ILE A 85 -24.89 -22.48 18.20
CA ILE A 85 -24.66 -23.06 19.52
C ILE A 85 -25.97 -23.08 20.33
N GLN A 86 -26.69 -21.95 20.36
CA GLN A 86 -27.92 -21.78 21.14
C GLN A 86 -29.09 -22.62 20.63
N LEU A 87 -29.26 -22.72 19.31
CA LEU A 87 -30.45 -23.34 18.71
C LEU A 87 -30.27 -24.84 18.41
N PHE A 88 -29.04 -25.30 18.18
CA PHE A 88 -28.78 -26.66 17.70
C PHE A 88 -27.75 -27.42 18.52
N GLU A 89 -27.12 -26.82 19.54
CA GLU A 89 -26.14 -27.47 20.42
C GLU A 89 -24.95 -28.09 19.66
N ILE A 90 -24.60 -27.52 18.49
CA ILE A 90 -23.57 -28.03 17.58
C ILE A 90 -22.16 -27.48 17.85
N SER A 91 -21.87 -27.11 19.10
CA SER A 91 -20.58 -26.52 19.50
C SER A 91 -19.39 -27.49 19.37
N HIS A 92 -19.69 -28.79 19.28
CA HIS A 92 -18.74 -29.87 19.06
C HIS A 92 -18.20 -29.96 17.62
N ILE A 93 -18.82 -29.26 16.66
CA ILE A 93 -18.41 -29.31 15.26
C ILE A 93 -17.17 -28.43 15.05
N ALA A 94 -16.01 -29.06 14.90
CA ALA A 94 -14.74 -28.35 14.67
C ALA A 94 -14.79 -27.37 13.47
N ALA A 95 -15.50 -27.74 12.39
CA ALA A 95 -15.64 -26.87 11.22
C ALA A 95 -16.37 -25.54 11.52
N LEU A 96 -17.37 -25.56 12.43
CA LEU A 96 -18.03 -24.35 12.92
C LEU A 96 -17.03 -23.48 13.70
N ASN A 97 -16.19 -24.12 14.51
CA ASN A 97 -15.22 -23.45 15.37
C ASN A 97 -14.12 -22.74 14.59
N LEU A 98 -13.70 -23.31 13.45
CA LEU A 98 -12.71 -22.69 12.57
C LEU A 98 -13.17 -21.33 12.02
N LEU A 99 -14.48 -21.09 11.87
CA LEU A 99 -15.00 -19.85 11.30
C LEU A 99 -14.62 -18.63 12.15
N PHE A 100 -14.73 -18.75 13.47
CA PHE A 100 -14.46 -17.66 14.41
C PHE A 100 -13.03 -17.67 14.97
N VAL A 101 -12.29 -18.76 14.78
CA VAL A 101 -10.86 -18.88 15.14
C VAL A 101 -9.94 -18.30 14.05
N ILE A 102 -10.32 -18.36 12.77
CA ILE A 102 -9.43 -17.95 11.67
C ILE A 102 -9.72 -16.53 11.21
N VAL A 103 -10.98 -16.20 10.93
CA VAL A 103 -11.31 -14.95 10.23
C VAL A 103 -11.11 -13.71 11.12
N PRO A 104 -11.71 -13.62 12.32
CA PRO A 104 -11.57 -12.44 13.18
C PRO A 104 -10.12 -12.00 13.49
N PRO A 105 -9.19 -12.89 13.86
CA PRO A 105 -7.82 -12.46 14.21
C PRO A 105 -7.04 -11.86 13.04
N ILE A 106 -7.39 -12.22 11.80
CA ILE A 106 -6.64 -11.81 10.61
C ILE A 106 -7.12 -10.46 10.06
N VAL A 107 -8.35 -10.03 10.35
CA VAL A 107 -8.97 -8.83 9.73
C VAL A 107 -8.09 -7.57 9.87
N VAL A 108 -7.69 -7.22 11.08
CA VAL A 108 -6.91 -5.99 11.33
C VAL A 108 -5.47 -6.10 10.82
N PRO A 109 -4.71 -7.19 11.11
CA PRO A 109 -3.39 -7.39 10.51
C PRO A 109 -3.42 -7.34 8.98
N PHE A 110 -4.43 -7.95 8.35
CA PHE A 110 -4.58 -7.98 6.90
C PHE A 110 -4.90 -6.61 6.32
N ALA A 111 -5.83 -5.86 6.93
CA ALA A 111 -6.12 -4.50 6.51
C ALA A 111 -4.88 -3.59 6.64
N LEU A 112 -4.12 -3.71 7.75
CA LEU A 112 -2.91 -2.92 7.95
C LEU A 112 -1.80 -3.29 6.96
N MET A 113 -1.67 -4.58 6.61
CA MET A 113 -0.80 -5.02 5.52
C MET A 113 -1.20 -4.38 4.19
N VAL A 114 -2.50 -4.39 3.85
CA VAL A 114 -2.99 -3.76 2.61
C VAL A 114 -2.71 -2.25 2.63
N PHE A 115 -2.86 -1.57 3.77
CA PHE A 115 -2.50 -0.17 3.91
C PHE A 115 -1.03 0.08 3.53
N PHE A 116 -0.10 -0.73 4.05
CA PHE A 116 1.32 -0.61 3.67
C PHE A 116 1.57 -0.95 2.21
N TRP A 117 0.85 -1.93 1.65
CA TRP A 117 0.90 -2.24 0.23
C TRP A 117 0.38 -1.09 -0.65
N GLU A 118 -0.66 -0.38 -0.24
CA GLU A 118 -1.15 0.81 -0.96
C GLU A 118 -0.11 1.95 -0.94
N LEU A 119 0.80 1.98 0.04
CA LEU A 119 1.94 2.90 0.05
C LEU A 119 3.02 2.51 -0.97
N ASN A 120 2.95 1.34 -1.63
CA ASN A 120 3.94 0.84 -2.58
C ASN A 120 3.99 1.67 -3.87
N VAL A 121 4.54 2.88 -3.81
CA VAL A 121 4.70 3.81 -4.94
C VAL A 121 5.30 3.14 -6.18
N PRO A 122 6.38 2.32 -6.08
CA PRO A 122 6.94 1.62 -7.24
C PRO A 122 6.00 0.64 -7.93
N ARG A 123 4.88 0.26 -7.30
CA ARG A 123 3.96 -0.80 -7.77
C ARG A 123 4.74 -2.04 -8.21
N ASN A 124 5.69 -2.49 -7.40
CA ASN A 124 6.56 -3.64 -7.74
C ASN A 124 6.20 -4.94 -7.01
N ILE A 125 5.19 -4.89 -6.13
CA ILE A 125 4.60 -6.05 -5.44
C ILE A 125 3.12 -6.05 -5.82
N SER A 126 2.69 -7.11 -6.48
CA SER A 126 1.28 -7.36 -6.79
C SER A 126 0.54 -7.98 -5.60
N ILE A 127 -0.79 -7.95 -5.66
CA ILE A 127 -1.63 -8.48 -4.57
C ILE A 127 -1.38 -9.97 -4.31
N TYR A 128 -1.19 -10.80 -5.34
CA TYR A 128 -0.92 -12.23 -5.12
C TYR A 128 0.43 -12.48 -4.44
N GLN A 129 1.45 -11.65 -4.73
CA GLN A 129 2.73 -11.73 -4.04
C GLN A 129 2.59 -11.28 -2.58
N LEU A 130 1.81 -10.22 -2.34
CA LEU A 130 1.50 -9.77 -0.99
C LEU A 130 0.86 -10.89 -0.15
N LEU A 131 -0.15 -11.56 -0.72
CA LEU A 131 -0.80 -12.72 -0.10
C LEU A 131 0.18 -13.89 0.11
N GLY A 132 1.08 -14.14 -0.84
CA GLY A 132 2.15 -15.13 -0.70
C GLY A 132 3.10 -14.80 0.46
N TYR A 133 3.51 -13.54 0.61
CA TYR A 133 4.35 -13.09 1.73
C TYR A 133 3.61 -13.15 3.07
N PHE A 134 2.31 -12.86 3.07
CA PHE A 134 1.47 -13.02 4.26
C PHE A 134 1.43 -14.48 4.73
N MET A 135 1.04 -15.39 3.84
CA MET A 135 0.89 -16.81 4.19
C MET A 135 2.24 -17.46 4.49
N VAL A 136 3.13 -17.50 3.50
CA VAL A 136 4.42 -18.21 3.60
C VAL A 136 5.36 -17.49 4.56
N GLY A 137 5.43 -16.16 4.48
CA GLY A 137 6.27 -15.37 5.36
C GLY A 137 5.82 -15.42 6.82
N GLY A 138 4.51 -15.33 7.09
CA GLY A 138 3.95 -15.50 8.43
C GLY A 138 4.30 -16.86 9.03
N MET A 139 3.99 -17.94 8.33
CA MET A 139 4.28 -19.32 8.80
C MET A 139 5.78 -19.58 9.00
N LEU A 140 6.61 -19.18 8.03
CA LEU A 140 8.07 -19.34 8.15
C LEU A 140 8.63 -18.51 9.30
N SER A 141 8.07 -17.34 9.60
CA SER A 141 8.54 -16.50 10.71
C SER A 141 8.21 -17.08 12.08
N ILE A 142 7.10 -17.81 12.21
CA ILE A 142 6.82 -18.63 13.40
C ILE A 142 7.84 -19.76 13.51
N LEU A 143 8.11 -20.49 12.43
CA LEU A 143 9.14 -21.54 12.44
C LEU A 143 10.52 -20.98 12.81
N ALA A 144 10.93 -19.85 12.23
CA ALA A 144 12.19 -19.20 12.54
C ALA A 144 12.26 -18.75 14.01
N THR A 145 11.15 -18.27 14.56
CA THR A 145 11.02 -17.91 15.97
C THR A 145 11.30 -19.13 16.85
N LEU A 146 10.66 -20.28 16.58
CA LEU A 146 10.87 -21.51 17.35
C LEU A 146 12.34 -21.97 17.35
N ILE A 147 13.06 -21.76 16.24
CA ILE A 147 14.48 -22.08 16.15
C ILE A 147 15.32 -21.11 16.98
N VAL A 148 15.03 -19.80 16.91
CA VAL A 148 15.73 -18.78 17.71
C VAL A 148 15.47 -19.01 19.21
N ASP A 149 14.27 -19.47 19.55
CA ASP A 149 13.84 -19.73 20.93
C ASP A 149 14.74 -20.73 21.66
N ILE A 150 15.38 -21.66 20.94
CA ILE A 150 16.35 -22.63 21.49
C ILE A 150 17.49 -21.95 22.27
N VAL A 151 17.88 -20.74 21.86
CA VAL A 151 18.99 -19.98 22.46
C VAL A 151 18.54 -18.67 23.10
N ALA A 152 17.25 -18.32 23.01
CA ALA A 152 16.72 -17.09 23.57
C ALA A 152 16.49 -17.20 25.09
N PRO A 153 16.51 -16.09 25.83
CA PRO A 153 16.11 -16.08 27.23
C PRO A 153 14.67 -16.55 27.42
N GLN A 154 14.49 -17.57 28.26
CA GLN A 154 13.20 -18.19 28.54
C GLN A 154 12.54 -17.61 29.79
N GLY A 155 11.21 -17.69 29.86
CA GLY A 155 10.43 -17.34 31.06
C GLY A 155 9.23 -16.44 30.78
N ALA A 156 9.33 -15.16 31.15
CA ALA A 156 8.21 -14.24 31.06
C ALA A 156 7.81 -13.94 29.60
N ALA A 157 6.51 -13.77 29.34
CA ALA A 157 6.00 -13.39 28.01
C ALA A 157 6.66 -12.11 27.45
N SER A 158 7.10 -11.20 28.33
CA SER A 158 7.85 -9.99 27.95
C SER A 158 9.18 -10.29 27.26
N LEU A 159 9.72 -11.51 27.39
CA LEU A 159 10.96 -11.95 26.73
C LEU A 159 10.73 -12.47 25.30
N ALA A 160 9.49 -12.63 24.85
CA ALA A 160 9.17 -13.05 23.48
C ALA A 160 9.88 -12.24 22.37
N PRO A 161 10.14 -10.92 22.48
CA PRO A 161 10.87 -10.18 21.45
C PRO A 161 12.28 -10.72 21.18
N PHE A 162 12.92 -11.42 22.13
CA PHE A 162 14.24 -12.02 21.95
C PHE A 162 14.25 -13.16 20.94
N SER A 163 13.15 -13.91 20.78
CA SER A 163 13.03 -14.95 19.77
C SER A 163 12.24 -14.46 18.55
N GLU A 164 11.13 -13.77 18.76
CA GLU A 164 10.23 -13.45 17.66
C GLU A 164 10.72 -12.33 16.73
N GLU A 165 11.32 -11.26 17.24
CA GLU A 165 11.78 -10.15 16.37
C GLU A 165 12.94 -10.60 15.47
N PRO A 166 13.95 -11.36 15.97
CA PRO A 166 14.93 -12.00 15.10
C PRO A 166 14.32 -13.00 14.12
N GLY A 167 13.36 -13.83 14.55
CA GLY A 167 12.67 -14.80 13.68
C GLY A 167 11.96 -14.13 12.50
N LYS A 168 11.18 -13.08 12.77
CA LYS A 168 10.52 -12.26 11.74
C LYS A 168 11.54 -11.55 10.84
N LEU A 169 12.60 -11.00 11.41
CA LEU A 169 13.67 -10.33 10.64
C LEU A 169 14.36 -11.27 9.67
N ILE A 170 14.72 -12.48 10.10
CA ILE A 170 15.36 -13.50 9.26
C ILE A 170 14.50 -13.78 8.03
N VAL A 171 13.21 -14.00 8.23
CA VAL A 171 12.27 -14.32 7.15
C VAL A 171 12.00 -13.12 6.25
N ALA A 172 11.79 -11.92 6.82
CA ALA A 172 11.62 -10.70 6.04
C ALA A 172 12.85 -10.42 5.16
N ALA A 173 14.06 -10.53 5.71
CA ALA A 173 15.31 -10.36 4.97
C ALA A 173 15.48 -11.43 3.87
N LEU A 174 15.12 -12.69 4.16
CA LEU A 174 15.13 -13.76 3.17
C LEU A 174 14.18 -13.46 2.01
N LEU A 175 12.94 -13.05 2.29
CA LEU A 175 11.95 -12.73 1.26
C LEU A 175 12.34 -11.49 0.44
N ILE A 176 12.93 -10.47 1.07
CA ILE A 176 13.51 -9.31 0.37
C ILE A 176 14.62 -9.75 -0.58
N LYS A 177 15.53 -10.62 -0.12
CA LYS A 177 16.61 -11.18 -0.94
C LYS A 177 16.07 -11.98 -2.12
N LEU A 178 15.08 -12.84 -1.88
CA LEU A 178 14.44 -13.64 -2.93
C LEU A 178 13.72 -12.75 -3.95
N PHE A 179 13.01 -11.71 -3.51
CA PHE A 179 12.40 -10.73 -4.42
C PHE A 179 13.46 -10.03 -5.30
N GLY A 180 14.57 -9.60 -4.69
CA GLY A 180 15.68 -8.93 -5.38
C GLY A 180 16.57 -9.84 -6.25
N SER A 181 16.45 -11.16 -6.14
CA SER A 181 17.20 -12.12 -6.95
C SER A 181 16.87 -12.02 -8.45
N ASN A 182 15.67 -11.54 -8.78
CA ASN A 182 15.28 -11.24 -10.15
C ASN A 182 15.96 -9.94 -10.59
N LYS A 183 16.87 -10.03 -11.56
CA LYS A 183 17.64 -8.88 -12.08
C LYS A 183 16.78 -7.76 -12.67
N ASN A 184 15.54 -8.07 -13.06
CA ASN A 184 14.60 -7.08 -13.63
C ASN A 184 13.81 -6.32 -12.56
N ARG A 185 13.99 -6.64 -11.27
CA ARG A 185 13.30 -5.98 -10.17
C ARG A 185 14.28 -5.12 -9.40
N LYS A 186 13.84 -3.96 -8.95
CA LYS A 186 14.60 -3.13 -8.01
C LYS A 186 13.96 -3.19 -6.63
N VAL A 187 14.78 -3.39 -5.61
CA VAL A 187 14.34 -3.33 -4.21
C VAL A 187 14.44 -1.89 -3.71
N TYR A 188 13.32 -1.33 -3.27
CA TYR A 188 13.29 -0.05 -2.58
C TYR A 188 13.06 -0.28 -1.08
N GLY A 189 13.35 0.73 -0.26
CA GLY A 189 12.97 0.72 1.15
C GLY A 189 11.50 0.42 1.38
N ILE A 190 10.62 0.99 0.53
CA ILE A 190 9.19 0.73 0.61
C ILE A 190 8.80 -0.70 0.21
N THR A 191 9.61 -1.36 -0.63
CA THR A 191 9.45 -2.78 -0.94
C THR A 191 9.70 -3.63 0.30
N GLY A 192 10.76 -3.32 1.07
CA GLY A 192 11.01 -3.95 2.36
C GLY A 192 9.91 -3.67 3.39
N LEU A 193 9.37 -2.45 3.41
CA LEU A 193 8.24 -2.07 4.27
C LEU A 193 7.02 -2.98 4.02
N VAL A 194 6.66 -3.17 2.75
CA VAL A 194 5.51 -3.99 2.35
C VAL A 194 5.73 -5.47 2.66
N ILE A 195 6.91 -6.01 2.37
CA ILE A 195 7.24 -7.42 2.70
C ILE A 195 7.23 -7.62 4.22
N GLY A 196 7.83 -6.72 4.99
CA GLY A 196 7.82 -6.77 6.45
C GLY A 196 6.41 -6.67 7.02
N ALA A 197 5.57 -5.78 6.48
CA ALA A 197 4.17 -5.68 6.87
C ALA A 197 3.41 -6.99 6.62
N ALA A 198 3.64 -7.64 5.47
CA ALA A 198 3.01 -8.92 5.16
C ALA A 198 3.47 -10.04 6.10
N VAL A 199 4.77 -10.18 6.34
CA VAL A 199 5.33 -11.16 7.30
C VAL A 199 4.76 -10.93 8.69
N GLY A 200 4.79 -9.70 9.18
CA GLY A 200 4.28 -9.36 10.51
C GLY A 200 2.77 -9.55 10.64
N ALA A 201 2.00 -9.24 9.59
CA ALA A 201 0.57 -9.49 9.56
C ALA A 201 0.24 -10.98 9.60
N GLY A 202 0.97 -11.79 8.83
CA GLY A 202 0.84 -13.25 8.86
C GLY A 202 1.16 -13.81 10.24
N PHE A 203 2.31 -13.43 10.81
CA PHE A 203 2.71 -13.82 12.16
C PHE A 203 1.61 -13.52 13.18
N GLY A 204 1.18 -12.25 13.27
CA GLY A 204 0.19 -11.83 14.27
C GLY A 204 -1.20 -12.43 14.06
N GLY A 205 -1.61 -12.64 12.80
CA GLY A 205 -2.87 -13.29 12.47
C GLY A 205 -2.90 -14.76 12.87
N PHE A 206 -1.86 -15.53 12.50
CA PHE A 206 -1.79 -16.96 12.84
C PHE A 206 -1.55 -17.19 14.32
N GLU A 207 -0.74 -16.35 14.98
CA GLU A 207 -0.56 -16.42 16.43
C GLU A 207 -1.88 -16.16 17.15
N SER A 208 -2.63 -15.14 16.74
CA SER A 208 -3.94 -14.83 17.34
C SER A 208 -4.94 -15.96 17.12
N ALA A 209 -4.96 -16.58 15.94
CA ALA A 209 -5.75 -17.78 15.69
C ALA A 209 -5.34 -18.95 16.61
N GLN A 210 -4.05 -19.14 16.89
CA GLN A 210 -3.58 -20.14 17.86
C GLN A 210 -4.08 -19.84 19.28
N TYR A 211 -4.09 -18.57 19.71
CA TYR A 211 -4.64 -18.19 21.01
C TYR A 211 -6.14 -18.52 21.10
N ALA A 212 -6.91 -18.18 20.06
CA ALA A 212 -8.32 -18.52 19.97
C ALA A 212 -8.53 -20.05 20.03
N TYR A 213 -7.70 -20.80 19.29
CA TYR A 213 -7.75 -22.26 19.26
C TYR A 213 -7.42 -22.89 20.62
N ASN A 214 -6.37 -22.43 21.30
CA ASN A 214 -6.00 -22.96 22.62
C ASN A 214 -7.14 -22.78 23.62
N MET A 215 -7.88 -21.68 23.56
CA MET A 215 -9.05 -21.43 24.42
C MET A 215 -10.21 -22.39 24.15
N VAL A 216 -10.31 -22.94 22.93
CA VAL A 216 -11.23 -24.06 22.63
C VAL A 216 -10.76 -25.35 23.32
N ASP A 217 -9.44 -25.57 23.43
CA ASP A 217 -8.82 -26.80 23.95
C ASP A 217 -8.78 -26.89 25.49
N TRP A 218 -8.70 -25.76 26.21
CA TRP A 218 -8.73 -25.70 27.69
C TRP A 218 -10.02 -26.25 28.32
N VAL A 219 -11.01 -26.64 27.51
CA VAL A 219 -12.27 -27.26 27.94
C VAL A 219 -12.29 -28.79 27.69
N GLN A 220 -11.12 -29.43 27.61
CA GLN A 220 -11.01 -30.89 27.49
C GLN A 220 -10.93 -31.62 28.83
N VAL A 221 -12.09 -31.92 29.40
CA VAL A 221 -12.33 -33.20 30.09
C VAL A 221 -13.44 -33.93 29.33
N GLY A 222 -13.11 -34.60 28.22
CA GLY A 222 -13.98 -35.66 27.67
C GLY A 222 -14.51 -35.54 26.23
N GLY A 223 -14.10 -34.57 25.41
CA GLY A 223 -14.53 -34.47 24.00
C GLY A 223 -14.68 -33.03 23.52
N PHE A 224 -14.77 -32.84 22.20
CA PHE A 224 -14.98 -31.52 21.57
C PHE A 224 -16.33 -30.95 22.05
N TYR A 225 -16.35 -30.15 23.11
CA TYR A 225 -17.55 -29.42 23.55
C TYR A 225 -17.12 -28.01 23.97
N ILE A 226 -17.53 -27.01 23.19
CA ILE A 226 -17.46 -25.61 23.63
C ILE A 226 -18.71 -25.35 24.46
N TRP A 227 -18.56 -25.10 25.76
CA TRP A 227 -19.63 -24.53 26.58
C TRP A 227 -19.81 -23.05 26.22
N GLU A 228 -21.01 -22.51 26.38
CA GLU A 228 -21.34 -21.09 26.10
C GLU A 228 -20.29 -20.11 26.66
N GLU A 229 -19.76 -20.40 27.85
CA GLU A 229 -18.73 -19.63 28.56
C GLU A 229 -17.41 -19.48 27.79
N ALA A 230 -17.01 -20.49 27.01
CA ALA A 230 -15.79 -20.44 26.20
C ALA A 230 -15.97 -19.60 24.93
N PHE A 231 -17.18 -19.54 24.37
CA PHE A 231 -17.45 -18.71 23.19
C PHE A 231 -17.29 -17.22 23.52
N GLU A 232 -17.87 -16.75 24.63
CA GLU A 232 -17.75 -15.35 25.05
C GLU A 232 -16.29 -14.96 25.32
N ALA A 233 -15.54 -15.83 25.99
CA ALA A 233 -14.11 -15.62 26.26
C ALA A 233 -13.29 -15.51 24.97
N ILE A 234 -13.57 -16.38 23.98
CA ILE A 234 -12.90 -16.33 22.67
C ILE A 234 -13.27 -15.05 21.91
N VAL A 235 -14.56 -14.69 21.84
CA VAL A 235 -15.00 -13.45 21.20
C VAL A 235 -14.32 -12.23 21.82
N MET A 236 -14.25 -12.18 23.16
CA MET A 236 -13.57 -11.10 23.88
C MET A 236 -12.07 -11.07 23.56
N ASN A 237 -11.40 -12.23 23.59
CA ASN A 237 -9.99 -12.34 23.22
C ASN A 237 -9.74 -11.83 21.79
N GLU A 238 -10.52 -12.30 20.83
CA GLU A 238 -10.39 -11.90 19.42
C GLU A 238 -10.69 -10.43 19.20
N ALA A 239 -11.70 -9.88 19.87
CA ALA A 239 -12.02 -8.46 19.80
C ALA A 239 -10.86 -7.61 20.31
N LEU A 240 -10.25 -7.99 21.44
CA LEU A 240 -9.10 -7.28 22.02
C LEU A 240 -7.85 -7.41 21.16
N ARG A 241 -7.51 -8.64 20.74
CA ARG A 241 -6.36 -8.88 19.86
C ARG A 241 -6.52 -8.15 18.53
N GLY A 242 -7.71 -8.15 17.95
CA GLY A 242 -8.06 -7.37 16.77
C GLY A 242 -7.91 -5.86 17.00
N ALA A 243 -8.49 -5.32 18.08
CA ALA A 243 -8.40 -3.90 18.41
C ALA A 243 -6.94 -3.41 18.56
N PHE A 244 -6.08 -4.24 19.17
CA PHE A 244 -4.68 -3.87 19.43
C PHE A 244 -3.71 -4.29 18.31
N ALA A 245 -4.15 -5.07 17.31
CA ALA A 245 -3.33 -5.42 16.16
C ALA A 245 -2.89 -4.20 15.32
N VAL A 246 -3.58 -3.05 15.45
CA VAL A 246 -3.17 -1.76 14.87
C VAL A 246 -1.82 -1.25 15.37
N CYS A 247 -1.28 -1.85 16.44
CA CYS A 247 0.05 -1.61 17.00
C CYS A 247 0.73 -2.93 17.39
N GLY A 248 0.55 -3.97 16.57
CA GLY A 248 1.13 -5.31 16.79
C GLY A 248 2.18 -5.71 15.75
N HIS A 249 2.26 -7.02 15.49
CA HIS A 249 3.33 -7.64 14.69
C HIS A 249 3.55 -7.07 13.29
N THR A 250 2.50 -6.59 12.60
CA THR A 250 2.64 -5.88 11.33
C THR A 250 3.58 -4.67 11.44
N LEU A 251 3.40 -3.87 12.50
CA LEU A 251 4.19 -2.68 12.78
C LEU A 251 5.49 -2.95 13.54
N PHE A 252 5.59 -4.09 14.23
CA PHE A 252 6.89 -4.56 14.70
C PHE A 252 7.79 -4.84 13.50
N CYS A 253 7.31 -5.59 12.51
CA CYS A 253 8.15 -6.09 11.41
C CYS A 253 8.42 -5.08 10.29
N ALA A 254 7.39 -4.32 9.86
CA ALA A 254 7.51 -3.46 8.69
C ALA A 254 8.67 -2.44 8.76
N PRO A 255 8.89 -1.70 9.86
CA PRO A 255 9.86 -0.62 9.88
C PRO A 255 11.32 -1.07 9.72
N TYR A 256 11.73 -2.12 10.43
CA TYR A 256 13.12 -2.59 10.31
C TYR A 256 13.36 -3.35 9.01
N ALA A 257 12.34 -4.00 8.44
CA ALA A 257 12.43 -4.62 7.11
C ALA A 257 12.63 -3.54 6.03
N ALA A 258 11.95 -2.40 6.17
CA ALA A 258 12.17 -1.23 5.32
C ALA A 258 13.60 -0.68 5.47
N ALA A 259 14.12 -0.60 6.69
CA ALA A 259 15.49 -0.16 6.95
C ALA A 259 16.54 -1.09 6.31
N VAL A 260 16.35 -2.41 6.37
CA VAL A 260 17.21 -3.38 5.67
C VAL A 260 17.21 -3.09 4.16
N ALA A 261 16.02 -2.96 3.56
CA ALA A 261 15.86 -2.72 2.12
C ALA A 261 16.40 -1.34 1.67
N LEU A 262 16.30 -0.31 2.50
CA LEU A 262 16.84 1.03 2.21
C LEU A 262 18.36 1.02 2.02
N HIS A 263 19.06 0.19 2.79
CA HIS A 263 20.52 0.14 2.85
C HIS A 263 21.13 -1.00 2.02
N MET A 264 20.33 -1.63 1.15
CA MET A 264 20.82 -2.61 0.18
C MET A 264 21.69 -1.94 -0.89
N ASN A 265 22.77 -2.63 -1.29
CA ASN A 265 23.59 -2.21 -2.42
C ASN A 265 23.07 -2.89 -3.69
N GLY A 266 22.30 -2.16 -4.49
CA GLY A 266 21.46 -2.74 -5.53
C GLY A 266 20.45 -3.70 -4.90
N ASN A 267 20.43 -4.96 -5.34
CA ASN A 267 19.57 -6.00 -4.77
C ASN A 267 20.31 -6.96 -3.83
N ARG A 268 21.51 -6.61 -3.36
CA ARG A 268 22.30 -7.47 -2.47
C ARG A 268 22.15 -7.02 -1.02
N ILE A 269 21.86 -7.98 -0.15
CA ILE A 269 21.95 -7.80 1.30
C ILE A 269 23.42 -7.86 1.71
N THR A 270 23.89 -6.82 2.38
CA THR A 270 25.26 -6.66 2.89
C THR A 270 25.23 -6.38 4.39
N LYS A 271 26.39 -6.41 5.06
CA LYS A 271 26.47 -6.09 6.50
C LYS A 271 25.96 -4.68 6.82
N SER A 272 26.14 -3.73 5.89
CA SER A 272 25.62 -2.36 6.01
C SER A 272 24.10 -2.28 6.15
N CYS A 273 23.35 -3.29 5.66
CA CYS A 273 21.90 -3.35 5.83
C CYS A 273 21.47 -3.47 7.31
N PHE A 274 22.34 -4.05 8.15
CA PHE A 274 22.10 -4.28 9.58
C PHE A 274 22.97 -3.41 10.50
N GLN A 275 24.05 -2.83 9.96
CA GLN A 275 24.98 -1.98 10.70
C GLN A 275 24.78 -0.51 10.35
N ASN A 276 23.55 -0.03 10.49
CA ASN A 276 23.21 1.36 10.24
C ASN A 276 22.20 1.87 11.27
N ARG A 277 22.18 3.19 11.44
CA ARG A 277 21.31 3.87 12.41
C ARG A 277 19.83 3.59 12.18
N ASP A 278 19.38 3.48 10.93
CA ASP A 278 17.97 3.29 10.63
C ASP A 278 17.49 1.91 11.08
N PHE A 279 18.29 0.87 10.84
CA PHE A 279 18.01 -0.48 11.32
C PHE A 279 18.00 -0.53 12.84
N TYR A 280 19.04 -0.01 13.51
CA TYR A 280 19.09 -0.06 14.98
C TYR A 280 17.92 0.68 15.64
N LEU A 281 17.56 1.86 15.14
CA LEU A 281 16.43 2.62 15.68
C LEU A 281 15.10 1.89 15.46
N THR A 282 14.86 1.39 14.25
CA THR A 282 13.58 0.73 13.92
C THR A 282 13.44 -0.62 14.61
N PHE A 283 14.51 -1.42 14.65
CA PHE A 283 14.52 -2.72 15.35
C PHE A 283 14.39 -2.53 16.87
N ALA A 284 15.14 -1.61 17.47
CA ALA A 284 15.01 -1.32 18.91
C ALA A 284 13.62 -0.78 19.26
N ALA A 285 13.04 0.10 18.43
CA ALA A 285 11.68 0.59 18.63
C ALA A 285 10.66 -0.56 18.64
N SER A 286 10.74 -1.48 17.67
CA SER A 286 9.87 -2.66 17.62
C SER A 286 10.09 -3.59 18.82
N PHE A 287 11.35 -3.89 19.15
CA PHE A 287 11.71 -4.74 20.27
C PHE A 287 11.20 -4.19 21.61
N ILE A 288 11.43 -2.90 21.88
CA ILE A 288 10.98 -2.24 23.12
C ILE A 288 9.46 -2.17 23.17
N ALA A 289 8.81 -1.80 22.07
CA ALA A 289 7.35 -1.74 22.01
C ALA A 289 6.70 -3.12 22.23
N HIS A 290 7.31 -4.18 21.68
CA HIS A 290 6.87 -5.55 21.87
C HIS A 290 7.14 -6.03 23.31
N PHE A 291 8.31 -5.73 23.89
CA PHE A 291 8.59 -6.01 25.30
C PHE A 291 7.55 -5.36 26.22
N ILE A 292 7.31 -4.06 26.03
CA ILE A 292 6.28 -3.29 26.73
C ILE A 292 4.90 -3.92 26.51
N TRP A 293 4.57 -4.31 25.27
CA TRP A 293 3.31 -4.97 24.94
C TRP A 293 3.11 -6.31 25.69
N ASN A 294 4.18 -7.02 26.00
CA ASN A 294 4.10 -8.32 26.65
C ASN A 294 4.36 -8.28 28.17
N THR A 295 4.58 -7.10 28.77
CA THR A 295 4.63 -6.99 30.24
C THR A 295 3.25 -7.30 30.83
N ARG A 296 3.20 -8.16 31.84
CA ARG A 296 1.95 -8.55 32.51
C ARG A 296 1.21 -7.34 33.06
N THR A 297 -0.10 -7.32 32.87
CA THR A 297 -1.03 -6.34 33.43
C THR A 297 -2.18 -7.09 34.05
N GLU A 298 -2.41 -6.92 35.35
CA GLU A 298 -3.45 -7.66 36.10
C GLU A 298 -4.88 -7.16 35.79
N SER A 299 -5.04 -5.98 35.18
CA SER A 299 -6.35 -5.40 34.82
C SER A 299 -6.22 -4.35 33.72
N TYR A 300 -7.34 -3.99 33.05
CA TYR A 300 -7.46 -2.84 32.13
C TYR A 300 -7.44 -1.49 32.86
N ASN A 301 -6.42 -1.28 33.68
CA ASN A 301 -6.25 -0.07 34.48
C ASN A 301 -5.48 1.02 33.71
N ALA A 302 -5.18 2.14 34.38
CA ALA A 302 -4.40 3.23 33.79
C ALA A 302 -3.02 2.78 33.24
N PHE A 303 -2.42 1.76 33.84
CA PHE A 303 -1.14 1.20 33.37
C PHE A 303 -1.30 0.50 32.01
N PHE A 304 -2.38 -0.26 31.81
CA PHE A 304 -2.72 -0.84 30.50
C PHE A 304 -2.90 0.24 29.42
N ALA A 305 -3.67 1.29 29.72
CA ALA A 305 -3.91 2.39 28.78
C ALA A 305 -2.61 3.14 28.43
N MET A 306 -1.74 3.38 29.41
CA MET A 306 -0.43 4.01 29.21
C MET A 306 0.46 3.15 28.31
N LYS A 307 0.56 1.85 28.59
CA LYS A 307 1.31 0.89 27.77
C LYS A 307 0.82 0.88 26.32
N LEU A 308 -0.49 0.81 26.11
CA LEU A 308 -1.09 0.86 24.77
C LEU A 308 -0.71 2.17 24.04
N ALA A 309 -0.88 3.32 24.70
CA ALA A 309 -0.53 4.62 24.13
C ALA A 309 0.96 4.72 23.76
N LEU A 310 1.85 4.20 24.62
CA LEU A 310 3.29 4.14 24.36
C LEU A 310 3.61 3.25 23.16
N THR A 311 3.07 2.03 23.10
CA THR A 311 3.28 1.10 21.99
C THR A 311 2.77 1.70 20.67
N ILE A 312 1.57 2.30 20.66
CA ILE A 312 1.03 3.01 19.49
C ILE A 312 1.99 4.12 19.06
N ALA A 313 2.42 4.98 19.98
CA ALA A 313 3.30 6.09 19.67
C ALA A 313 4.62 5.60 19.07
N ILE A 314 5.33 4.69 19.75
CA ILE A 314 6.64 4.17 19.33
C ILE A 314 6.55 3.59 17.91
N LEU A 315 5.57 2.73 17.65
CA LEU A 315 5.45 2.04 16.37
C LEU A 315 5.05 2.95 15.22
N TRP A 316 4.05 3.80 15.41
CA TRP A 316 3.60 4.70 14.35
C TRP A 316 4.60 5.84 14.08
N PHE A 317 5.39 6.26 15.08
CA PHE A 317 6.53 7.15 14.84
C PHE A 317 7.67 6.44 14.12
N SER A 318 7.99 5.19 14.49
CA SER A 318 9.00 4.36 13.82
C SER A 318 8.65 4.12 12.34
N ALA A 319 7.41 3.70 12.05
CA ALA A 319 6.92 3.52 10.70
C ALA A 319 6.97 4.82 9.89
N ARG A 320 6.57 5.96 10.47
CA ARG A 320 6.63 7.25 9.77
C ARG A 320 8.07 7.69 9.50
N TYR A 321 8.97 7.47 10.47
CA TYR A 321 10.38 7.81 10.35
C TYR A 321 11.01 7.13 9.13
N VAL A 322 10.83 5.81 9.00
CA VAL A 322 11.41 5.07 7.89
C VAL A 322 10.65 5.31 6.58
N LEU A 323 9.33 5.47 6.63
CA LEU A 323 8.52 5.80 5.45
C LEU A 323 8.96 7.11 4.78
N ARG A 324 9.29 8.14 5.58
CA ARG A 324 9.84 9.41 5.06
C ARG A 324 11.16 9.20 4.31
N LYS A 325 12.02 8.29 4.79
CA LYS A 325 13.26 7.93 4.11
C LYS A 325 12.99 7.13 2.84
N CYS A 326 12.02 6.23 2.84
CA CYS A 326 11.55 5.56 1.64
C CYS A 326 11.07 6.55 0.58
N PHE A 327 10.25 7.54 0.96
CA PHE A 327 9.83 8.60 0.04
C PHE A 327 10.99 9.45 -0.46
N ALA A 328 11.99 9.76 0.38
CA ALA A 328 13.19 10.45 -0.06
C ALA A 328 14.00 9.63 -1.08
N GLN A 329 14.14 8.32 -0.89
CA GLN A 329 14.78 7.42 -1.85
C GLN A 329 14.03 7.41 -3.19
N LEU A 330 12.69 7.38 -3.14
CA LEU A 330 11.85 7.38 -4.34
C LEU A 330 11.90 8.72 -5.08
N ALA A 331 11.89 9.84 -4.36
CA ALA A 331 12.05 11.17 -4.95
C ALA A 331 13.41 11.33 -5.64
N ALA A 332 14.48 10.82 -5.01
CA ALA A 332 15.80 10.80 -5.61
C ALA A 332 15.85 9.93 -6.87
N ALA A 333 15.25 8.74 -6.83
CA ALA A 333 15.17 7.85 -8.00
C ALA A 333 14.39 8.47 -9.17
N ALA A 334 13.28 9.15 -8.87
CA ALA A 334 12.49 9.88 -9.87
C ALA A 334 13.26 11.07 -10.46
N ALA A 335 14.09 11.76 -9.66
CA ALA A 335 14.91 12.88 -10.12
C ALA A 335 16.17 12.45 -10.89
N SER A 336 16.73 11.28 -10.59
CA SER A 336 18.00 10.79 -11.14
C SER A 336 17.92 10.16 -12.53
N ASN A 337 16.74 10.06 -13.15
CA ASN A 337 16.61 9.60 -14.54
C ASN A 337 16.68 10.79 -15.50
N PRO A 338 17.84 11.05 -16.16
CA PRO A 338 18.00 12.20 -17.06
C PRO A 338 17.27 11.98 -18.40
N ARG A 339 16.82 10.74 -18.68
CA ARG A 339 16.15 10.39 -19.94
C ARG A 339 14.69 10.84 -20.01
N ASP A 340 14.03 11.04 -18.87
CA ASP A 340 12.60 11.36 -18.82
C ASP A 340 12.29 12.81 -18.42
N ASN A 341 13.32 13.59 -18.07
CA ASN A 341 13.23 15.05 -17.88
C ASN A 341 13.54 15.86 -19.14
N LEU A 342 13.70 15.21 -20.29
CA LEU A 342 13.55 15.89 -21.57
C LEU A 342 12.06 16.07 -21.81
N LEU A 343 11.48 17.13 -21.23
CA LEU A 343 10.35 17.75 -21.91
C LEU A 343 10.81 17.94 -23.37
N PRO A 344 10.13 17.32 -24.35
CA PRO A 344 10.55 17.45 -25.73
C PRO A 344 10.63 18.94 -26.04
N ASN A 345 11.70 19.36 -26.73
CA ASN A 345 11.85 20.74 -27.18
C ASN A 345 10.88 20.97 -28.35
N MET A 346 9.59 20.90 -28.05
CA MET A 346 8.47 20.93 -28.98
C MET A 346 7.36 21.83 -28.43
N LYS A 347 6.65 22.46 -29.36
CA LYS A 347 5.51 23.33 -29.09
C LYS A 347 4.27 22.76 -29.76
N VAL A 348 3.13 23.05 -29.16
CA VAL A 348 1.82 22.86 -29.78
C VAL A 348 1.35 24.22 -30.29
N ALA A 349 1.27 24.40 -31.60
CA ALA A 349 0.87 25.64 -32.25
C ALA A 349 -0.56 25.55 -32.79
N GLY A 350 -1.45 26.44 -32.37
CA GLY A 350 -2.82 26.50 -32.87
C GLY A 350 -2.85 27.02 -34.32
N ILE A 351 -3.37 26.21 -35.24
CA ILE A 351 -3.56 26.56 -36.65
C ILE A 351 -4.90 27.30 -36.84
N SER A 352 -5.96 26.82 -36.18
CA SER A 352 -7.31 27.36 -36.31
C SER A 352 -8.06 27.31 -34.98
N GLY A 353 -9.13 28.11 -34.88
CA GLY A 353 -10.05 28.10 -33.74
C GLY A 353 -9.60 28.96 -32.57
N THR A 354 -10.02 28.56 -31.38
CA THR A 354 -9.87 29.30 -30.12
C THR A 354 -8.41 29.70 -29.84
N PHE A 355 -7.46 28.87 -30.27
CA PHE A 355 -6.03 29.05 -30.02
C PHE A 355 -5.21 29.41 -31.26
N ALA A 356 -5.85 29.84 -32.35
CA ALA A 356 -5.16 30.20 -33.58
C ALA A 356 -4.02 31.21 -33.36
N ASN A 357 -2.89 31.00 -34.03
CA ASN A 357 -1.68 31.82 -33.96
C ASN A 357 -1.01 31.89 -32.57
N ARG A 358 -1.32 30.95 -31.67
CA ARG A 358 -0.65 30.81 -30.38
C ARG A 358 0.14 29.50 -30.32
N ALA A 359 1.33 29.56 -29.72
CA ALA A 359 2.16 28.38 -29.51
C ALA A 359 2.41 28.15 -28.02
N PHE A 360 2.27 26.90 -27.59
CA PHE A 360 2.38 26.48 -26.20
C PHE A 360 3.55 25.51 -26.05
N GLY A 361 4.56 25.89 -25.26
CA GLY A 361 5.64 24.98 -24.90
C GLY A 361 5.13 23.90 -23.96
N ILE A 362 5.54 22.65 -24.21
CA ILE A 362 5.19 21.52 -23.34
C ILE A 362 6.07 21.58 -22.10
N LYS A 363 5.49 22.06 -20.99
CA LYS A 363 6.17 22.23 -19.70
C LYS A 363 5.83 21.15 -18.66
N ASN A 364 4.83 20.33 -18.96
CA ASN A 364 4.30 19.30 -18.08
C ASN A 364 4.37 17.95 -18.79
N THR A 365 4.48 16.86 -18.02
CA THR A 365 4.43 15.50 -18.58
C THR A 365 3.03 15.10 -19.04
N GLN A 366 2.01 15.91 -18.72
CA GLN A 366 0.63 15.70 -19.14
C GLN A 366 -0.02 17.06 -19.38
N VAL A 367 -0.68 17.21 -20.52
CA VAL A 367 -1.32 18.45 -20.96
C VAL A 367 -2.75 18.12 -21.41
N PHE A 368 -3.74 18.67 -20.71
CA PHE A 368 -5.16 18.44 -21.00
C PHE A 368 -5.77 19.55 -21.85
N PHE A 369 -6.68 19.13 -22.74
CA PHE A 369 -7.48 19.99 -23.61
C PHE A 369 -8.97 19.74 -23.33
N GLY A 370 -9.73 20.81 -23.15
CA GLY A 370 -11.17 20.72 -22.89
C GLY A 370 -11.74 21.99 -22.29
N THR A 371 -13.03 21.98 -21.97
CA THR A 371 -13.73 23.12 -21.34
C THR A 371 -13.62 23.15 -19.82
N ASP A 372 -13.09 22.10 -19.19
CA ASP A 372 -12.86 22.07 -17.74
C ASP A 372 -11.78 23.08 -17.35
N SER A 373 -12.03 23.81 -16.26
CA SER A 373 -11.10 24.82 -15.73
C SER A 373 -9.74 24.24 -15.30
N GLY A 374 -9.66 22.92 -15.08
CA GLY A 374 -8.42 22.20 -14.81
C GLY A 374 -7.58 21.87 -16.04
N CYS A 375 -8.06 22.12 -17.26
CA CYS A 375 -7.32 21.88 -18.49
C CYS A 375 -6.21 22.92 -18.71
N ASN A 376 -5.09 22.47 -19.27
CA ASN A 376 -3.97 23.35 -19.61
C ASN A 376 -4.32 24.25 -20.80
N LEU A 377 -5.00 23.69 -21.80
CA LEU A 377 -5.62 24.43 -22.89
C LEU A 377 -7.13 24.40 -22.69
N CYS A 378 -7.60 25.38 -21.90
CA CYS A 378 -8.98 25.53 -21.50
C CYS A 378 -9.78 26.30 -22.55
N TYR A 379 -10.79 25.66 -23.13
CA TYR A 379 -11.75 26.27 -24.04
C TYR A 379 -12.85 27.01 -23.25
N PRO A 380 -13.48 28.04 -23.83
CA PRO A 380 -14.70 28.63 -23.27
C PRO A 380 -15.78 27.57 -23.01
N MET A 381 -16.53 27.70 -21.92
CA MET A 381 -17.67 26.82 -21.68
C MET A 381 -18.68 26.90 -22.83
N GLY A 382 -19.11 25.75 -23.33
CA GLY A 382 -20.06 25.66 -24.44
C GLY A 382 -19.44 25.73 -25.84
N THR A 383 -18.10 25.71 -25.98
CA THR A 383 -17.46 25.54 -27.30
C THR A 383 -17.98 24.26 -27.96
N ALA A 384 -18.64 24.42 -29.11
CA ALA A 384 -19.28 23.32 -29.82
C ALA A 384 -18.25 22.25 -30.22
N GLY A 385 -18.58 20.98 -29.94
CA GLY A 385 -17.72 19.86 -30.30
C GLY A 385 -16.62 19.52 -29.29
N ILE A 386 -16.44 20.32 -28.22
CA ILE A 386 -15.38 20.14 -27.23
C ILE A 386 -15.97 19.70 -25.88
N ASN A 387 -15.41 18.63 -25.30
CA ASN A 387 -15.84 18.07 -24.01
C ASN A 387 -15.04 18.71 -22.86
N GLU A 388 -15.51 18.55 -21.61
CA GLU A 388 -14.82 19.01 -20.40
C GLU A 388 -13.36 18.54 -20.34
N LYS A 389 -13.13 17.25 -20.61
CA LYS A 389 -11.81 16.68 -20.88
C LYS A 389 -11.87 15.94 -22.21
N HIS A 390 -11.43 16.58 -23.27
CA HIS A 390 -11.58 16.07 -24.64
C HIS A 390 -10.41 15.18 -25.04
N CYS A 391 -9.18 15.67 -24.91
CA CYS A 391 -7.98 14.90 -25.19
C CYS A 391 -6.82 15.32 -24.28
N GLU A 392 -5.77 14.52 -24.30
CA GLU A 392 -4.52 14.82 -23.60
C GLU A 392 -3.30 14.56 -24.47
N ILE A 393 -2.24 15.32 -24.21
CA ILE A 393 -0.89 14.99 -24.62
C ILE A 393 -0.14 14.48 -23.40
N LEU A 394 0.38 13.26 -23.50
CA LEU A 394 1.17 12.59 -22.48
C LEU A 394 2.63 12.50 -22.95
N VAL A 395 3.55 13.00 -22.14
CA VAL A 395 4.99 12.89 -22.39
C VAL A 395 5.52 11.67 -21.64
N GLN A 396 6.03 10.69 -22.38
CA GLN A 396 6.68 9.50 -21.83
C GLN A 396 7.97 9.23 -22.60
N ASN A 397 9.07 9.00 -21.88
CA ASN A 397 10.37 8.71 -22.49
C ASN A 397 10.84 9.77 -23.50
N GLY A 398 10.56 11.05 -23.24
CA GLY A 398 10.89 12.16 -24.16
C GLY A 398 10.03 12.23 -25.43
N HIS A 399 9.03 11.35 -25.57
CA HIS A 399 8.09 11.32 -26.68
C HIS A 399 6.72 11.84 -26.25
N MET A 400 6.01 12.52 -27.15
CA MET A 400 4.65 12.98 -26.93
C MET A 400 3.65 11.98 -27.51
N TYR A 401 2.59 11.70 -26.77
CA TYR A 401 1.50 10.83 -27.20
C TYR A 401 0.18 11.59 -27.08
N LEU A 402 -0.61 11.64 -28.16
CA LEU A 402 -1.96 12.18 -28.15
C LEU A 402 -2.97 11.08 -27.86
N ALA A 403 -3.88 11.30 -26.91
CA ALA A 403 -4.96 10.37 -26.60
C ALA A 403 -6.30 11.10 -26.51
N ASP A 404 -7.31 10.58 -27.18
CA ASP A 404 -8.70 10.99 -26.98
C ASP A 404 -9.22 10.42 -25.65
N LEU A 405 -9.94 11.21 -24.85
CA LEU A 405 -10.41 10.81 -23.52
C LEU A 405 -11.83 10.24 -23.51
N GLY A 406 -12.36 9.84 -24.67
CA GLY A 406 -13.76 9.45 -24.85
C GLY A 406 -14.64 10.64 -25.22
N SER A 407 -14.12 11.55 -26.05
CA SER A 407 -14.85 12.72 -26.48
C SER A 407 -16.02 12.36 -27.40
N THR A 408 -17.06 13.19 -27.41
CA THR A 408 -18.27 12.91 -28.19
C THR A 408 -18.03 13.01 -29.70
N TYR A 409 -17.18 13.96 -30.12
CA TYR A 409 -16.90 14.26 -31.52
C TYR A 409 -15.53 13.78 -31.99
N GLY A 410 -14.75 13.16 -31.11
CA GLY A 410 -13.47 12.53 -31.43
C GLY A 410 -12.30 13.50 -31.57
N THR A 411 -11.11 12.96 -31.34
CA THR A 411 -9.82 13.60 -31.67
C THR A 411 -9.25 12.96 -32.93
N TYR A 412 -8.68 13.77 -33.81
CA TYR A 412 -8.12 13.31 -35.09
C TYR A 412 -6.65 13.68 -35.20
N LEU A 413 -5.83 12.76 -35.70
CA LEU A 413 -4.41 12.97 -35.98
C LEU A 413 -4.16 12.72 -37.47
N ASN A 414 -3.60 13.72 -38.16
CA ASN A 414 -3.33 13.70 -39.59
C ASN A 414 -4.54 13.26 -40.44
N GLY A 415 -5.75 13.66 -40.02
CA GLY A 415 -7.01 13.34 -40.68
C GLY A 415 -7.64 12.00 -40.29
N VAL A 416 -6.98 11.19 -39.45
CA VAL A 416 -7.50 9.90 -38.97
C VAL A 416 -8.04 10.05 -37.55
N GLN A 417 -9.26 9.57 -37.31
CA GLN A 417 -9.87 9.58 -35.98
C GLN A 417 -9.14 8.60 -35.05
N LEU A 418 -8.81 9.07 -33.85
CA LEU A 418 -8.16 8.25 -32.83
C LEU A 418 -9.21 7.44 -32.05
N PRO A 419 -9.01 6.12 -31.88
CA PRO A 419 -9.70 5.33 -30.88
C PRO A 419 -9.54 5.95 -29.47
N PRO A 420 -10.62 6.00 -28.66
CA PRO A 420 -10.57 6.57 -27.34
C PRO A 420 -9.65 5.78 -26.40
N LYS A 421 -9.00 6.51 -25.47
CA LYS A 421 -8.12 6.00 -24.40
C LYS A 421 -6.87 5.25 -24.88
N LYS A 422 -6.46 5.46 -26.14
CA LYS A 422 -5.21 4.93 -26.70
C LYS A 422 -4.30 6.08 -27.11
N GLY A 423 -3.03 6.02 -26.69
CA GLY A 423 -2.02 7.03 -27.01
C GLY A 423 -1.37 6.81 -28.38
N TYR A 424 -1.21 7.88 -29.14
CA TYR A 424 -0.62 7.90 -30.47
C TYR A 424 0.60 8.82 -30.50
N LEU A 425 1.75 8.29 -30.92
CA LEU A 425 3.00 9.03 -30.97
C LEU A 425 2.87 10.25 -31.89
N LEU A 426 3.16 11.42 -31.34
CA LEU A 426 3.25 12.70 -32.06
C LEU A 426 4.68 12.95 -32.53
N LYS A 427 4.81 13.43 -33.76
CA LYS A 427 6.05 13.85 -34.41
C LYS A 427 5.98 15.31 -34.83
N THR A 428 7.13 15.95 -34.98
CA THR A 428 7.20 17.30 -35.56
C THR A 428 6.54 17.32 -36.95
N GLY A 429 5.66 18.30 -37.16
CA GLY A 429 4.87 18.46 -38.38
C GLY A 429 3.49 17.82 -38.31
N ASP A 430 3.22 16.94 -37.34
CA ASP A 430 1.90 16.33 -37.19
C ASP A 430 0.84 17.39 -36.89
N VAL A 431 -0.35 17.19 -37.46
CA VAL A 431 -1.52 18.05 -37.26
C VAL A 431 -2.62 17.24 -36.59
N PHE A 432 -3.14 17.75 -35.48
CA PHE A 432 -4.30 17.15 -34.83
C PHE A 432 -5.42 18.16 -34.62
N TYR A 433 -6.66 17.69 -34.51
CA TYR A 433 -7.81 18.55 -34.25
C TYR A 433 -8.85 17.85 -33.37
N LEU A 434 -9.64 18.67 -32.65
CA LEU A 434 -10.63 18.22 -31.68
C LEU A 434 -12.04 18.49 -32.22
N GLY A 435 -12.83 17.43 -32.42
CA GLY A 435 -14.18 17.47 -32.96
C GLY A 435 -14.29 17.90 -34.43
N SER A 436 -13.66 19.00 -34.82
CA SER A 436 -13.63 19.51 -36.19
C SER A 436 -12.30 20.18 -36.52
N LYS A 437 -12.02 20.38 -37.81
CA LYS A 437 -10.86 21.17 -38.28
C LYS A 437 -10.92 22.64 -37.85
N GLY A 438 -12.04 23.08 -37.26
CA GLY A 438 -12.18 24.39 -36.64
C GLY A 438 -11.25 24.57 -35.43
N GLU A 439 -10.86 23.49 -34.74
CA GLU A 439 -9.99 23.54 -33.56
C GLU A 439 -8.75 22.65 -33.78
N SER A 440 -7.76 23.18 -34.50
CA SER A 440 -6.61 22.41 -34.98
C SER A 440 -5.26 22.95 -34.51
N PHE A 441 -4.31 22.02 -34.35
CA PHE A 441 -2.98 22.27 -33.82
C PHE A 441 -1.92 21.56 -34.65
N ARG A 442 -0.71 22.13 -34.69
CA ARG A 442 0.50 21.55 -35.24
C ARG A 442 1.53 21.30 -34.16
N ILE A 443 2.26 20.20 -34.28
CA ILE A 443 3.45 19.96 -33.48
C ILE A 443 4.65 20.62 -34.16
N GLU A 444 5.28 21.56 -33.47
CA GLU A 444 6.48 22.25 -33.94
C GLU A 444 7.69 21.83 -33.10
N GLY A 445 8.83 21.61 -33.75
CA GLY A 445 10.13 21.56 -33.06
C GLY A 445 10.55 22.98 -32.68
N VAL A 446 11.27 23.13 -31.57
CA VAL A 446 11.88 24.42 -31.18
C VAL A 446 13.22 24.60 -31.84
#